data_AF-A0A497R3X1-F1
#
_entry.id   AF-A0A497R3X1-F1
#
_cell.length_a   1.000
_cell.length_b   1.000
_cell.length_c   1.000
_cell.angle_alpha   90.00
_cell.angle_beta   90.00
_cell.angle_gamma   90.00
#
_symmetry.space_group_name_H-M   'P 1'
#
loop_
_entity.id
_entity.type
_entity.pdbx_description
1 polymer ?
#
loop_
_entity_poly.entity_id
_entity_poly.type
_entity_poly.pdbx_seq_one_letter_code
_entity_poly.pdbx_strand_id
1 'polypeptide(L)'
;MEVPVLPQKEKQKIFREMWMGAMMGYIGFIVEKLGIEAIEELNSLGAKKCALDLRSKGIDDPLKFAMNYAVVNKNVFGSDVVVEGMKTKLSLLL
;
A
#
# COMPACT_ATOMS: atom_id res chain seq x y z
N MET A 1 -17.06 10.21 31.09
CA MET A 1 -16.40 10.87 29.96
C MET A 1 -16.76 10.12 28.70
N GLU A 2 -17.23 10.79 27.67
CA GLU A 2 -17.49 10.18 26.37
C GLU A 2 -16.27 10.34 25.47
N VAL A 3 -15.99 9.32 24.65
CA VAL A 3 -14.89 9.35 23.68
C VAL A 3 -15.36 10.13 22.45
N PRO A 4 -14.66 11.19 22.01
CA PRO A 4 -15.12 12.02 20.91
C PRO A 4 -15.05 11.27 19.57
N VAL A 5 -16.01 11.56 18.67
CA VAL A 5 -15.99 11.09 17.29
C VAL A 5 -15.22 12.08 16.43
N LEU A 6 -14.10 11.62 15.86
CA LEU A 6 -13.24 12.47 15.03
C LEU A 6 -13.80 12.68 13.60
N PRO A 7 -13.59 13.85 12.98
CA PRO A 7 -13.85 14.07 11.55
C PRO A 7 -13.00 13.15 10.65
N GLN A 8 -13.50 12.87 9.44
CA GLN A 8 -12.84 11.95 8.50
C GLN A 8 -11.38 12.33 8.20
N LYS A 9 -11.13 13.62 7.91
CA LYS A 9 -9.77 14.11 7.61
C LYS A 9 -8.79 13.90 8.78
N GLU A 10 -9.29 14.04 10.00
CA GLU A 10 -8.48 13.85 11.21
C GLU A 10 -8.19 12.36 11.44
N LYS A 11 -9.18 11.49 11.25
CA LYS A 11 -8.98 10.02 11.26
C LYS A 11 -7.92 9.58 10.26
N GLN A 12 -8.00 10.07 9.03
CA GLN A 12 -7.04 9.74 7.97
C GLN A 12 -5.63 10.26 8.30
N LYS A 13 -5.51 11.46 8.89
CA LYS A 13 -4.22 12.01 9.34
C LYS A 13 -3.59 11.13 10.41
N ILE A 14 -4.32 10.84 11.48
CA ILE A 14 -3.83 10.01 12.59
C ILE A 14 -3.44 8.62 12.07
N PHE A 15 -4.29 8.01 11.23
CA PHE A 15 -4.00 6.71 10.66
C PHE A 15 -2.72 6.71 9.83
N ARG A 16 -2.51 7.72 8.96
CA ARG A 16 -1.26 7.85 8.18
C ARG A 16 -0.04 7.97 9.09
N GLU A 17 -0.09 8.80 10.12
CA GLU A 17 1.03 9.01 11.05
C GLU A 17 1.36 7.71 11.82
N MET A 18 0.35 7.02 12.33
CA MET A 18 0.52 5.73 13.00
C MET A 18 1.06 4.66 12.06
N TRP A 19 0.49 4.55 10.85
CA TRP A 19 0.90 3.57 9.84
C TRP A 19 2.36 3.79 9.42
N MET A 20 2.75 5.03 9.11
CA MET A 20 4.12 5.37 8.75
C MET A 20 5.10 5.12 9.90
N GLY A 21 4.74 5.50 11.13
CA GLY A 21 5.57 5.25 12.31
C GLY A 21 5.82 3.76 12.53
N ALA A 22 4.77 2.93 12.44
CA ALA A 22 4.91 1.48 12.56
C ALA A 22 5.77 0.88 11.44
N MET A 23 5.52 1.26 10.18
CA MET A 23 6.27 0.77 9.02
C MET A 23 7.76 1.12 9.12
N MET A 24 8.10 2.37 9.45
CA MET A 24 9.50 2.78 9.60
C MET A 24 10.18 2.08 10.78
N GLY A 25 9.46 1.86 11.88
CA GLY A 25 9.96 1.10 13.02
C GLY A 25 10.31 -0.36 12.66
N TYR A 26 9.41 -1.05 11.96
CA TYR A 26 9.64 -2.43 11.53
C TYR A 26 10.76 -2.53 10.49
N ILE A 27 10.78 -1.65 9.49
CA ILE A 27 11.86 -1.61 8.49
C ILE A 27 13.20 -1.35 9.17
N GLY A 28 13.28 -0.37 10.09
CA GLY A 28 14.50 -0.08 10.82
C GLY A 28 15.02 -1.28 11.62
N PHE A 29 14.12 -1.96 12.35
CA PHE A 29 14.49 -3.18 13.09
C PHE A 29 15.00 -4.29 12.17
N ILE A 30 14.33 -4.53 11.03
CA ILE A 30 14.73 -5.56 10.08
C ILE A 30 16.09 -5.24 9.48
N VAL A 31 16.31 -4.00 9.03
CA VAL A 31 17.60 -3.59 8.47
C VAL A 31 18.71 -3.74 9.50
N GLU A 32 18.47 -3.33 10.75
CA GLU A 32 19.47 -3.44 11.83
C GLU A 32 19.84 -4.90 12.15
N LYS A 33 18.87 -5.82 12.13
CA LYS A 33 19.09 -7.21 12.55
C LYS A 33 19.41 -8.18 11.42
N LEU A 34 18.88 -7.95 10.22
CA LEU A 34 18.88 -8.90 9.11
C LEU A 34 19.51 -8.34 7.83
N GLY A 35 19.87 -7.06 7.80
CA GLY A 35 20.42 -6.41 6.61
C GLY A 35 19.35 -5.89 5.66
N ILE A 36 19.79 -5.15 4.64
CA ILE A 36 18.90 -4.49 3.68
C ILE A 36 18.29 -5.49 2.69
N GLU A 37 18.98 -6.59 2.43
CA GLU A 37 18.57 -7.68 1.53
C GLU A 37 17.28 -8.36 2.04
N ALA A 38 17.09 -8.43 3.36
CA ALA A 38 15.86 -8.96 3.97
C ALA A 38 14.61 -8.12 3.63
N ILE A 39 14.78 -6.84 3.29
CA ILE A 39 13.67 -5.99 2.83
C ILE A 39 13.19 -6.41 1.45
N GLU A 40 14.11 -6.83 0.57
CA GLU A 40 13.74 -7.32 -0.77
C GLU A 40 12.95 -8.63 -0.67
N GLU A 41 13.39 -9.57 0.17
CA GLU A 41 12.67 -10.82 0.43
C GLU A 41 11.28 -10.55 1.01
N LEU A 42 11.19 -9.66 2.01
CA LEU A 42 9.93 -9.26 2.62
C LEU A 42 8.97 -8.65 1.59
N ASN A 43 9.47 -7.75 0.73
CA ASN A 43 8.68 -7.12 -0.31
C ASN A 43 8.19 -8.14 -1.34
N SER A 44 9.04 -9.08 -1.75
CA SER A 44 8.67 -10.16 -2.68
C SER A 44 7.57 -11.05 -2.10
N LEU A 45 7.73 -11.48 -0.84
CA LEU A 45 6.72 -12.26 -0.13
C LEU A 45 5.40 -11.49 0.03
N GLY A 46 5.50 -10.22 0.42
CA GLY A 46 4.36 -9.31 0.58
C GLY A 46 3.59 -9.12 -0.73
N ALA A 47 4.29 -8.86 -1.83
CA ALA A 47 3.71 -8.71 -3.16
C ALA A 47 2.98 -10.00 -3.60
N LYS A 48 3.61 -11.17 -3.40
CA LYS A 48 3.00 -12.47 -3.72
C LYS A 48 1.73 -12.72 -2.92
N LYS A 49 1.76 -12.49 -1.61
CA LYS A 49 0.59 -12.64 -0.73
C LYS A 49 -0.53 -11.66 -1.09
N CYS A 50 -0.19 -10.40 -1.33
CA CYS A 50 -1.12 -9.37 -1.77
C CYS A 50 -1.81 -9.76 -3.09
N ALA A 51 -1.04 -10.21 -4.08
CA ALA A 51 -1.59 -10.65 -5.36
C ALA A 51 -2.54 -11.85 -5.21
N LEU A 52 -2.22 -12.81 -4.34
CA LEU A 52 -3.09 -13.96 -4.06
C LEU A 52 -4.40 -13.53 -3.38
N ASP A 53 -4.32 -12.69 -2.36
CA ASP A 53 -5.48 -12.17 -1.65
C ASP A 53 -6.40 -11.37 -2.59
N LEU A 54 -5.84 -10.48 -3.40
CA LEU A 54 -6.61 -9.68 -4.36
C LEU A 54 -7.29 -10.55 -5.42
N ARG A 55 -6.57 -11.54 -5.98
CA ARG A 55 -7.16 -12.51 -6.90
C ARG A 55 -8.32 -13.27 -6.27
N SER A 56 -8.20 -13.67 -4.99
CA SER A 56 -9.28 -14.36 -4.28
C SER A 56 -10.55 -13.51 -4.12
N LYS A 57 -10.40 -12.19 -4.20
CA LYS A 57 -11.48 -11.19 -4.16
C LYS A 57 -12.00 -10.81 -5.56
N GLY A 58 -11.54 -11.48 -6.62
CA GLY A 58 -11.91 -11.17 -8.01
C GLY A 58 -11.20 -9.95 -8.61
N ILE A 59 -10.13 -9.47 -7.96
CA ILE A 59 -9.26 -8.40 -8.43
C ILE A 59 -8.08 -9.05 -9.14
N ASP A 60 -8.32 -9.44 -10.39
CA ASP A 60 -7.46 -10.33 -11.17
C ASP A 60 -6.92 -9.70 -12.48
N ASP A 61 -7.30 -8.45 -12.78
CA ASP A 61 -6.75 -7.67 -13.87
C ASP A 61 -6.09 -6.36 -13.40
N PRO A 62 -5.18 -5.77 -14.21
CA PRO A 62 -4.41 -4.59 -13.82
C PRO A 62 -5.27 -3.36 -13.50
N LEU A 63 -6.40 -3.15 -14.20
CA LEU A 63 -7.26 -2.01 -13.96
C LEU A 63 -7.99 -2.16 -12.62
N LYS A 64 -8.54 -3.34 -12.33
CA LYS A 64 -9.14 -3.63 -11.02
C LYS A 64 -8.13 -3.45 -9.90
N PHE A 65 -6.88 -3.89 -10.10
CA PHE A 65 -5.82 -3.69 -9.12
C PHE A 65 -5.57 -2.19 -8.86
N ALA A 66 -5.39 -1.41 -9.92
CA ALA A 66 -5.16 0.03 -9.82
C ALA A 66 -6.33 0.76 -9.16
N MET A 67 -7.57 0.40 -9.53
CA MET A 67 -8.78 0.94 -8.92
C MET A 67 -8.88 0.58 -7.44
N ASN A 68 -8.58 -0.67 -7.06
CA ASN A 68 -8.57 -1.08 -5.66
C ASN A 68 -7.58 -0.25 -4.82
N TYR A 69 -6.36 -0.05 -5.34
CA TYR A 69 -5.37 0.81 -4.70
C TYR A 69 -5.82 2.27 -4.61
N ALA A 70 -6.45 2.80 -5.65
CA ALA A 70 -6.97 4.16 -5.65
C ALA A 70 -8.09 4.35 -4.62
N VAL A 71 -8.98 3.37 -4.46
CA VAL A 71 -10.03 3.37 -3.43
C VAL A 71 -9.40 3.43 -2.04
N VAL A 72 -8.38 2.61 -1.76
CA VAL A 72 -7.68 2.63 -0.47
C VAL A 72 -7.00 3.97 -0.24
N ASN A 73 -6.22 4.46 -1.21
CA ASN A 73 -5.51 5.73 -1.09
C ASN A 73 -6.45 6.92 -0.87
N LYS A 74 -7.56 6.98 -1.60
CA LYS A 74 -8.54 8.06 -1.45
C LYS A 74 -9.30 8.00 -0.13
N ASN A 75 -9.77 6.82 0.27
CA ASN A 75 -10.70 6.70 1.39
C ASN A 75 -10.01 6.46 2.74
N VAL A 76 -8.94 5.67 2.76
CA VAL A 76 -8.19 5.34 3.98
C VAL A 76 -7.08 6.36 4.23
N PHE A 77 -6.30 6.67 3.19
CA PHE A 77 -5.17 7.59 3.32
C PHE A 77 -5.54 9.04 3.00
N GLY A 78 -6.72 9.33 2.46
CA GLY A 78 -7.15 10.70 2.17
C GLY A 78 -6.36 11.37 1.03
N SER A 79 -5.71 10.59 0.18
CA SER A 79 -4.96 11.07 -0.98
C SER A 79 -5.89 11.52 -2.09
N ASP A 80 -5.46 12.49 -2.89
CA ASP A 80 -6.07 12.74 -4.20
C ASP A 80 -5.42 11.81 -5.23
N VAL A 81 -6.22 11.06 -5.99
CA VAL A 81 -5.74 9.94 -6.81
C VAL A 81 -6.47 9.90 -8.15
N VAL A 82 -5.69 9.75 -9.22
CA VAL A 82 -6.15 9.50 -10.58
C VAL A 82 -5.58 8.15 -11.05
N VAL A 83 -6.40 7.34 -11.72
CA VAL A 83 -5.98 6.07 -12.34
C VAL A 83 -5.91 6.25 -13.84
N GLU A 84 -4.72 6.09 -14.41
CA GLU A 84 -4.46 6.21 -15.84
C GLU A 84 -3.80 4.94 -16.38
N GLY A 85 -4.22 4.48 -17.55
CA GLY A 85 -3.59 3.34 -18.23
C GLY A 85 -2.41 3.79 -19.10
N MET A 86 -1.31 3.04 -19.08
CA MET A 86 -0.22 3.25 -20.04
C MET A 86 -0.68 2.87 -21.45
N LYS A 87 -0.57 3.80 -22.40
CA LYS A 87 -0.81 3.56 -23.84
C LYS A 87 0.37 2.93 -24.58
N THR A 88 1.48 2.66 -23.91
CA THR A 88 2.75 2.33 -24.60
C THR A 88 3.13 0.87 -24.43
N LYS A 89 3.27 0.14 -25.55
CA LYS A 89 4.02 -1.12 -25.60
C LYS A 89 5.46 -0.83 -25.16
N LEU A 90 5.85 -1.29 -23.98
CA LEU A 90 7.26 -1.44 -23.62
C LEU A 90 7.85 -2.51 -24.54
N SER A 91 8.52 -2.09 -25.62
CA SER A 91 9.57 -2.91 -26.20
C SER A 91 10.70 -2.95 -25.18
N LEU A 92 10.83 -4.07 -24.46
CA LEU A 92 12.04 -4.40 -23.74
C LEU A 92 13.21 -4.39 -24.75
N LEU A 93 13.99 -3.32 -24.75
CA LEU A 93 15.36 -3.35 -25.25
C LEU A 93 16.17 -4.08 -24.17
N LEU A 94 16.44 -5.35 -24.45
CA LEU A 94 17.53 -6.11 -23.84
C LEU A 94 18.87 -5.53 -24.29
#